data_AF-A0AA39PKD7-F1
#
_entry.id   AF-A0AA39PKD7-F1
#
_cell.length_a   1.000
_cell.length_b   1.000
_cell.length_c   1.000
_cell.angle_alpha   90.00
_cell.angle_beta   90.00
_cell.angle_gamma   90.00
#
_symmetry.space_group_name_H-M   'P 1'
#
loop_
_entity.id
_entity.type
_entity.pdbx_description
1 polymer ?
#
loop_
_entity_poly.entity_id
_entity_poly.type
_entity_poly.pdbx_seq_one_letter_code
_entity_poly.pdbx_strand_id
1 'polypeptide(L)'
;MGQGVLHHTEYLKDSNNPAFFTNKKHWKSIQDGSLQHKGEKYFCNKWAYSRQPNTKQTSANPSQYWKAASNLKYNMFLFAEQPTSFINLWNHFRKDKSSEKGQPAVELFPQFGALQAYLLASNYAIAGLATMPTNAEMTTVIKIINLGGIKGIFFLDLPCSGEEEIVLSFKYNCKYLSKVIPASWQEQMNFNVITKRGLDDRYCYKILVQWSQGENGKLLKSY
;
A
#
# COMPACT_ATOMS: atom_id res chain seq x y z
N MET A 1 1.42 -10.61 -7.32
CA MET A 1 1.67 -11.45 -6.11
C MET A 1 3.16 -11.60 -5.80
N GLY A 2 4.02 -11.93 -6.78
CA GLY A 2 5.48 -12.04 -6.59
C GLY A 2 6.16 -10.77 -6.05
N GLN A 3 5.69 -9.58 -6.44
CA GLN A 3 6.22 -8.30 -5.93
C GLN A 3 6.08 -8.11 -4.41
N GLY A 4 5.14 -8.76 -3.73
CA GLY A 4 5.04 -8.61 -2.26
C GLY A 4 6.18 -9.30 -1.50
N VAL A 5 6.66 -10.42 -2.04
CA VAL A 5 7.65 -11.30 -1.38
C VAL A 5 9.05 -11.10 -1.95
N LEU A 6 9.15 -10.99 -3.27
CA LEU A 6 10.42 -10.97 -3.99
C LEU A 6 11.01 -9.55 -4.14
N HIS A 7 10.35 -8.49 -3.65
CA HIS A 7 10.83 -7.12 -3.83
C HIS A 7 12.23 -6.90 -3.24
N HIS A 8 13.13 -6.32 -4.03
CA HIS A 8 14.52 -6.05 -3.64
C HIS A 8 15.25 -7.30 -3.10
N THR A 9 14.96 -8.49 -3.65
CA THR A 9 15.61 -9.75 -3.27
C THR A 9 16.71 -10.15 -4.24
N GLU A 10 17.60 -11.03 -3.80
CA GLU A 10 18.61 -11.64 -4.68
C GLU A 10 17.96 -12.51 -5.76
N TYR A 11 16.85 -13.17 -5.45
CA TYR A 11 16.08 -13.96 -6.42
C TYR A 11 15.75 -13.16 -7.70
N LEU A 12 15.28 -11.92 -7.58
CA LEU A 12 14.94 -11.07 -8.75
C LEU A 12 16.18 -10.51 -9.48
N LYS A 13 17.36 -10.53 -8.85
CA LYS A 13 18.60 -10.04 -9.49
C LYS A 13 19.20 -11.08 -10.44
N ASP A 14 18.87 -12.36 -10.23
CA ASP A 14 19.30 -13.44 -11.11
C ASP A 14 18.35 -13.53 -12.32
N SER A 15 18.89 -13.18 -13.49
CA SER A 15 18.17 -13.09 -14.76
C SER A 15 17.58 -14.42 -15.23
N ASN A 16 18.04 -15.55 -14.68
CA ASN A 16 17.53 -16.87 -15.04
C ASN A 16 16.27 -17.26 -14.28
N ASN A 17 15.90 -16.50 -13.24
CA ASN A 17 14.75 -16.80 -12.42
C ASN A 17 13.46 -16.18 -12.99
N PRO A 18 12.34 -16.93 -12.99
CA PRO A 18 11.07 -16.37 -13.41
C PRO A 18 10.57 -15.35 -12.39
N ALA A 19 10.19 -14.16 -12.87
CA ALA A 19 9.49 -13.15 -12.08
C ALA A 19 7.97 -13.37 -12.04
N PHE A 20 7.45 -14.21 -12.93
CA PHE A 20 6.04 -14.56 -13.06
C PHE A 20 5.82 -16.04 -12.73
N PHE A 21 4.83 -16.31 -11.87
CA PHE A 21 4.45 -17.66 -11.47
C PHE A 21 3.01 -17.91 -11.88
N THR A 22 2.80 -18.95 -12.68
CA THR A 22 1.49 -19.33 -13.24
C THR A 22 0.52 -19.86 -12.18
N ASN A 23 1.04 -20.60 -11.19
CA ASN A 23 0.24 -21.17 -10.13
C ASN A 23 1.05 -21.43 -8.85
N LYS A 24 0.35 -21.79 -7.77
CA LYS A 24 0.97 -22.18 -6.49
C LYS A 24 1.98 -23.31 -6.62
N LYS A 25 1.77 -24.29 -7.51
CA LYS A 25 2.70 -25.42 -7.72
C LYS A 25 4.00 -24.94 -8.36
N HIS A 26 3.93 -24.02 -9.32
CA HIS A 26 5.11 -23.42 -9.95
C HIS A 26 5.97 -22.69 -8.92
N TRP A 27 5.37 -21.84 -8.06
CA TRP A 27 6.10 -21.21 -6.95
C TRP A 27 6.78 -22.24 -6.02
N LYS A 28 6.04 -23.26 -5.59
CA LYS A 28 6.57 -24.32 -4.72
C LYS A 28 7.72 -25.10 -5.36
N SER A 29 7.64 -25.40 -6.66
CA SER A 29 8.72 -26.14 -7.34
C SER A 29 10.05 -25.40 -7.33
N ILE A 30 10.01 -24.06 -7.25
CA ILE A 30 11.21 -23.22 -7.20
C ILE A 30 11.69 -23.08 -5.76
N GLN A 31 10.78 -22.77 -4.82
CA GLN A 31 11.08 -22.58 -3.41
C GLN A 31 11.59 -23.87 -2.73
N ASP A 32 10.88 -24.98 -2.96
CA ASP A 32 11.14 -26.26 -2.31
C ASP A 32 12.06 -27.17 -3.14
N GLY A 33 12.40 -26.77 -4.37
CA GLY A 33 13.21 -27.55 -5.30
C GLY A 33 14.62 -26.99 -5.46
N SER A 34 14.94 -26.58 -6.68
CA SER A 34 16.30 -26.22 -7.13
C SER A 34 16.98 -25.14 -6.28
N LEU A 35 16.20 -24.27 -5.63
CA LEU A 35 16.71 -23.12 -4.88
C LEU A 35 16.50 -23.23 -3.36
N GLN A 36 16.06 -24.40 -2.85
CA GLN A 36 15.82 -24.60 -1.42
C GLN A 36 17.03 -24.26 -0.55
N HIS A 37 18.24 -24.62 -1.03
CA HIS A 37 19.51 -24.38 -0.34
C HIS A 37 19.87 -22.89 -0.16
N LYS A 38 19.25 -21.97 -0.90
CA LYS A 38 19.51 -20.52 -0.81
C LYS A 38 18.90 -19.88 0.43
N GLY A 39 17.89 -20.51 1.03
CA GLY A 39 17.24 -20.07 2.27
C GLY A 39 16.36 -18.81 2.13
N GLU A 40 15.78 -18.38 3.26
CA GLU A 40 14.72 -17.37 3.30
C GLU A 40 15.13 -15.99 2.75
N LYS A 41 16.34 -15.52 3.07
CA LYS A 41 16.84 -14.18 2.68
C LYS A 41 16.96 -14.02 1.16
N TYR A 42 17.14 -15.13 0.45
CA TYR A 42 17.24 -15.14 -1.00
C TYR A 42 15.89 -14.81 -1.67
N PHE A 43 14.80 -15.33 -1.10
CA PHE A 43 13.44 -15.14 -1.61
C PHE A 43 12.70 -13.98 -0.96
N CYS A 44 13.11 -13.54 0.23
CA CYS A 44 12.37 -12.55 0.99
C CYS A 44 13.32 -11.54 1.65
N ASN A 45 13.18 -10.28 1.27
CA ASN A 45 13.86 -9.17 1.92
C ASN A 45 12.91 -8.52 2.94
N LYS A 46 13.06 -8.91 4.22
CA LYS A 46 12.28 -8.35 5.34
C LYS A 46 12.46 -6.83 5.52
N TRP A 47 13.46 -6.23 4.88
CA TRP A 47 13.77 -4.80 4.95
C TRP A 47 13.31 -4.03 3.71
N ALA A 48 12.61 -4.69 2.78
CA ALA A 48 12.25 -4.12 1.49
C ALA A 48 11.48 -2.79 1.59
N TYR A 49 10.73 -2.58 2.67
CA TYR A 49 9.81 -1.45 2.83
C TYR A 49 10.04 -0.60 4.09
N SER A 50 11.03 -0.92 4.94
CA SER A 50 11.29 -0.17 6.18
C SER A 50 12.68 -0.41 6.76
N ARG A 51 13.13 0.55 7.59
CA ARG A 51 14.35 0.44 8.42
C ARG A 51 14.20 -0.54 9.60
N GLN A 52 13.05 -1.18 9.76
CA GLN A 52 12.83 -2.27 10.70
C GLN A 52 12.39 -3.51 9.91
N PRO A 53 12.85 -4.71 10.26
CA PRO A 53 12.51 -5.91 9.52
C PRO A 53 11.03 -6.28 9.76
N ASN A 54 10.28 -6.47 8.69
CA ASN A 54 8.92 -7.00 8.76
C ASN A 54 8.98 -8.51 9.04
N THR A 55 8.77 -8.90 10.30
CA THR A 55 8.81 -10.31 10.73
C THR A 55 7.72 -11.16 10.09
N LYS A 56 6.60 -10.55 9.66
CA LYS A 56 5.52 -11.22 8.94
C LYS A 56 5.84 -11.44 7.46
N GLN A 57 6.89 -10.83 6.93
CA GLN A 57 7.32 -11.03 5.55
C GLN A 57 8.10 -12.33 5.42
N THR A 58 7.49 -13.32 4.75
CA THR A 58 8.12 -14.62 4.55
C THR A 58 7.85 -15.19 3.15
N SER A 59 8.74 -16.06 2.68
CA SER A 59 8.59 -16.83 1.44
C SER A 59 7.46 -17.86 1.51
N ALA A 60 6.89 -18.14 2.69
CA ALA A 60 5.75 -19.04 2.86
C ALA A 60 4.40 -18.38 2.54
N ASN A 61 4.30 -17.06 2.67
CA ASN A 61 3.05 -16.31 2.50
C ASN A 61 2.42 -16.37 1.09
N PRO A 62 3.15 -16.54 -0.04
CA PRO A 62 2.54 -16.69 -1.37
C PRO A 62 1.45 -17.76 -1.42
N SER A 63 1.61 -18.86 -0.70
CA SER A 63 0.60 -19.92 -0.62
C SER A 63 -0.73 -19.44 -0.05
N GLN A 64 -0.68 -18.53 0.93
CA GLN A 64 -1.84 -17.94 1.58
C GLN A 64 -2.48 -16.86 0.72
N TYR A 65 -1.67 -15.99 0.09
CA TYR A 65 -2.17 -15.02 -0.90
C TYR A 65 -2.87 -15.71 -2.06
N TRP A 66 -2.33 -16.84 -2.53
CA TRP A 66 -2.96 -17.62 -3.60
C TRP A 66 -4.32 -18.16 -3.18
N LYS A 67 -4.41 -18.71 -1.96
CA LYS A 67 -5.67 -19.22 -1.40
C LYS A 67 -6.69 -18.09 -1.24
N ALA A 68 -6.25 -16.92 -0.75
CA ALA A 68 -7.08 -15.73 -0.65
C ALA A 68 -7.59 -15.28 -2.01
N ALA A 69 -6.70 -15.10 -3.00
CA ALA A 69 -7.03 -14.61 -4.34
C ALA A 69 -7.87 -15.60 -5.17
N SER A 70 -7.76 -16.91 -4.91
CA SER A 70 -8.52 -17.94 -5.63
C SER A 70 -9.88 -18.24 -4.98
N ASN A 71 -10.15 -17.71 -3.79
CA ASN A 71 -11.40 -17.93 -3.11
C ASN A 71 -12.35 -16.78 -3.41
N LEU A 72 -13.46 -17.08 -4.09
CA LEU A 72 -14.47 -16.10 -4.49
C LEU A 72 -14.97 -15.27 -3.31
N LYS A 73 -15.13 -15.88 -2.12
CA LYS A 73 -15.60 -15.21 -0.89
C LYS A 73 -14.76 -13.98 -0.55
N TYR A 74 -13.44 -14.04 -0.75
CA TYR A 74 -12.54 -12.95 -0.41
C TYR A 74 -12.35 -11.93 -1.54
N ASN A 75 -12.82 -12.25 -2.75
CA ASN A 75 -12.68 -11.38 -3.91
C ASN A 75 -14.03 -10.99 -4.51
N MET A 76 -15.13 -11.15 -3.75
CA MET A 76 -16.47 -10.80 -4.23
C MET A 76 -16.56 -9.34 -4.69
N PHE A 77 -15.77 -8.45 -4.09
CA PHE A 77 -15.70 -7.03 -4.50
C PHE A 77 -15.26 -6.82 -5.96
N LEU A 78 -14.56 -7.79 -6.58
CA LEU A 78 -14.19 -7.74 -8.00
C LEU A 78 -15.38 -7.94 -8.94
N PHE A 79 -16.47 -8.51 -8.43
CA PHE A 79 -17.66 -8.90 -9.20
C PHE A 79 -18.91 -8.16 -8.73
N ALA A 80 -18.78 -7.21 -7.81
CA ALA A 80 -19.90 -6.46 -7.29
C ALA A 80 -20.45 -5.51 -8.39
N GLU A 81 -21.78 -5.44 -8.51
CA GLU A 81 -22.44 -4.52 -9.44
C GLU A 81 -22.15 -3.05 -9.09
N GLN A 82 -21.97 -2.77 -7.80
CA GLN A 82 -21.64 -1.45 -7.29
C GLN A 82 -20.24 -1.46 -6.66
N PRO A 83 -19.48 -0.36 -6.79
CA PRO A 83 -18.15 -0.26 -6.18
C PRO A 83 -18.20 -0.48 -4.67
N THR A 84 -17.26 -1.25 -4.14
CA THR A 84 -17.17 -1.49 -2.70
C THR A 84 -16.70 -0.22 -1.98
N SER A 85 -17.28 0.12 -0.83
CA SER A 85 -16.80 1.27 -0.04
C SER A 85 -15.29 1.18 0.24
N PHE A 86 -14.59 2.31 0.09
CA PHE A 86 -13.15 2.40 0.32
C PHE A 86 -12.74 1.85 1.68
N ILE A 87 -13.39 2.31 2.77
CA ILE A 87 -13.01 1.89 4.12
C ILE A 87 -13.26 0.40 4.35
N ASN A 88 -14.30 -0.17 3.72
CA ASN A 88 -14.59 -1.60 3.80
C ASN A 88 -13.51 -2.40 3.08
N LEU A 89 -13.12 -1.97 1.88
CA LEU A 89 -12.05 -2.66 1.13
C LEU A 89 -10.68 -2.52 1.82
N TRP A 90 -10.39 -1.35 2.39
CA TRP A 90 -9.18 -1.15 3.19
C TRP A 90 -9.16 -2.04 4.44
N ASN A 91 -10.29 -2.14 5.16
CA ASN A 91 -10.43 -3.03 6.31
C ASN A 91 -10.30 -4.49 5.90
N HIS A 92 -10.89 -4.88 4.76
CA HIS A 92 -10.76 -6.23 4.21
C HIS A 92 -9.29 -6.62 4.04
N PHE A 93 -8.48 -5.78 3.38
CA PHE A 93 -7.07 -6.05 3.19
C PHE A 93 -6.24 -6.05 4.48
N ARG A 94 -6.66 -5.29 5.49
CA ARG A 94 -5.90 -5.09 6.72
C ARG A 94 -6.25 -6.07 7.83
N LYS A 95 -7.52 -6.44 7.97
CA LYS A 95 -8.09 -7.06 9.18
C LYS A 95 -8.76 -8.40 8.92
N ASP A 96 -9.20 -8.68 7.70
CA ASP A 96 -9.96 -9.90 7.45
C ASP A 96 -9.11 -11.14 7.70
N LYS A 97 -9.78 -12.18 8.17
CA LYS A 97 -9.17 -13.46 8.51
C LYS A 97 -9.88 -14.58 7.78
N SER A 98 -9.12 -15.57 7.34
CA SER A 98 -9.67 -16.85 6.93
C SER A 98 -9.78 -17.76 8.14
N SER A 99 -10.95 -18.37 8.33
CA SER A 99 -11.17 -19.43 9.30
C SER A 99 -11.73 -20.63 8.56
N GLU A 100 -11.08 -21.78 8.72
CA GLU A 100 -11.58 -23.08 8.26
C GLU A 100 -12.05 -23.86 9.48
N LYS A 101 -13.09 -24.68 9.30
CA LYS A 101 -13.70 -25.43 10.41
C LYS A 101 -12.62 -26.30 11.08
N GLY A 102 -12.36 -26.06 12.36
CA GLY A 102 -11.34 -26.77 13.14
C GLY A 102 -9.92 -26.20 13.04
N GLN A 103 -9.71 -25.06 12.38
CA GLN A 103 -8.41 -24.36 12.33
C GLN A 103 -8.49 -22.96 12.95
N PRO A 104 -7.38 -22.46 13.53
CA PRO A 104 -7.33 -21.09 14.02
C PRO A 104 -7.50 -20.09 12.87
N ALA A 105 -8.16 -18.96 13.15
CA ALA A 105 -8.31 -17.89 12.18
C ALA A 105 -6.95 -17.24 11.88
N VAL A 106 -6.58 -17.19 10.61
CA VAL A 106 -5.33 -16.58 10.13
C VAL A 106 -5.62 -15.33 9.32
N GLU A 107 -4.78 -14.30 9.45
CA GLU A 107 -4.90 -13.04 8.68
C GLU A 107 -4.93 -13.34 7.19
N LEU A 108 -5.89 -12.80 6.43
CA LEU A 108 -6.00 -13.09 5.00
C LEU A 108 -4.76 -12.61 4.23
N PHE A 109 -4.24 -11.44 4.63
CA PHE A 109 -3.04 -10.83 4.07
C PHE A 109 -2.01 -10.52 5.17
N PRO A 110 -1.23 -11.51 5.64
CA PRO A 110 -0.41 -11.37 6.85
C PRO A 110 0.67 -10.28 6.79
N GLN A 111 1.09 -9.82 5.62
CA GLN A 111 2.10 -8.76 5.48
C GLN A 111 1.49 -7.37 5.35
N PHE A 112 0.18 -7.26 5.15
CA PHE A 112 -0.45 -5.98 4.84
C PHE A 112 -0.68 -5.21 6.12
N GLY A 113 0.26 -4.30 6.40
CA GLY A 113 0.03 -3.23 7.36
C GLY A 113 -1.01 -2.24 6.85
N ALA A 114 -1.35 -1.26 7.70
CA ALA A 114 -2.34 -0.23 7.36
C ALA A 114 -1.98 0.53 6.06
N LEU A 115 -0.69 0.78 5.82
CA LEU A 115 -0.20 1.46 4.63
C LEU A 115 -0.36 0.63 3.36
N GLN A 116 0.09 -0.63 3.36
CA GLN A 116 -0.04 -1.51 2.19
C GLN A 116 -1.50 -1.75 1.83
N ALA A 117 -2.36 -1.95 2.84
CA ALA A 117 -3.80 -2.06 2.65
C ALA A 117 -4.38 -0.78 2.01
N TYR A 118 -3.94 0.40 2.44
CA TYR A 118 -4.41 1.68 1.88
C TYR A 118 -3.99 1.83 0.42
N LEU A 119 -2.74 1.53 0.09
CA LEU A 119 -2.22 1.59 -1.28
C LEU A 119 -3.00 0.64 -2.19
N LEU A 120 -3.31 -0.57 -1.71
CA LEU A 120 -4.08 -1.53 -2.49
C LEU A 120 -5.54 -1.10 -2.67
N ALA A 121 -6.21 -0.65 -1.60
CA ALA A 121 -7.57 -0.11 -1.70
C ALA A 121 -7.63 1.10 -2.64
N SER A 122 -6.60 1.96 -2.64
CA SER A 122 -6.48 3.11 -3.54
C SER A 122 -6.37 2.68 -5.01
N ASN A 123 -5.61 1.63 -5.30
CA ASN A 123 -5.54 1.08 -6.66
C ASN A 123 -6.91 0.59 -7.15
N TYR A 124 -7.67 -0.09 -6.28
CA TYR A 124 -9.03 -0.54 -6.62
C TYR A 124 -10.03 0.61 -6.74
N ALA A 125 -9.88 1.67 -5.93
CA ALA A 125 -10.70 2.88 -6.07
C ALA A 125 -10.45 3.59 -7.41
N ILE A 126 -9.17 3.73 -7.80
CA ILE A 126 -8.79 4.30 -9.11
C ILE A 126 -9.32 3.43 -10.26
N ALA A 127 -9.32 2.12 -10.10
CA ALA A 127 -9.88 1.19 -11.09
C ALA A 127 -11.42 1.17 -11.13
N GLY A 128 -12.10 1.96 -10.30
CA GLY A 128 -13.57 2.00 -10.22
C GLY A 128 -14.21 0.80 -9.50
N LEU A 129 -13.41 -0.09 -8.91
CA LEU A 129 -13.87 -1.27 -8.16
C LEU A 129 -14.15 -0.96 -6.68
N ALA A 130 -13.65 0.17 -6.20
CA ALA A 130 -14.00 0.73 -4.91
C ALA A 130 -14.46 2.18 -5.06
N THR A 131 -15.24 2.68 -4.10
CA THR A 131 -15.54 4.10 -4.04
C THR A 131 -14.27 4.89 -3.77
N MET A 132 -14.24 6.13 -4.23
CA MET A 132 -13.22 7.07 -3.77
C MET A 132 -13.38 7.32 -2.26
N PRO A 133 -12.29 7.45 -1.49
CA PRO A 133 -12.40 7.73 -0.06
C PRO A 133 -12.98 9.12 0.15
N THR A 134 -13.83 9.24 1.15
CA THR A 134 -14.26 10.52 1.70
C THR A 134 -13.17 11.13 2.60
N ASN A 135 -13.29 12.42 2.91
CA ASN A 135 -12.37 13.10 3.84
C ASN A 135 -12.37 12.45 5.25
N ALA A 136 -13.52 11.94 5.69
CA ALA A 136 -13.65 11.28 6.99
C ALA A 136 -12.93 9.91 7.00
N GLU A 137 -13.09 9.13 5.93
CA GLU A 137 -12.37 7.87 5.75
C GLU A 137 -10.86 8.10 5.68
N MET A 138 -10.40 9.12 4.96
CA MET A 138 -8.98 9.48 4.91
C MET A 138 -8.41 9.89 6.25
N THR A 139 -9.17 10.62 7.06
CA THR A 139 -8.72 11.00 8.40
C THR A 139 -8.51 9.75 9.26
N THR A 140 -9.46 8.81 9.19
CA THR A 140 -9.33 7.51 9.86
C THR A 140 -8.09 6.76 9.39
N VAL A 141 -7.84 6.73 8.07
CA VAL A 141 -6.66 6.11 7.47
C VAL A 141 -5.37 6.75 7.96
N ILE A 142 -5.26 8.08 7.90
CA ILE A 142 -4.07 8.85 8.33
C ILE A 142 -3.77 8.60 9.80
N LYS A 143 -4.80 8.64 10.66
CA LYS A 143 -4.66 8.38 12.10
C LYS A 143 -4.15 6.97 12.37
N ILE A 144 -4.70 5.96 11.71
CA ILE A 144 -4.31 4.57 11.99
C ILE A 144 -2.97 4.20 11.33
N ILE A 145 -2.69 4.72 10.14
CA ILE A 145 -1.37 4.54 9.53
C ILE A 145 -0.30 5.18 10.42
N ASN A 146 -0.55 6.39 10.94
CA ASN A 146 0.37 7.16 11.79
C ASN A 146 1.82 7.20 11.27
N LEU A 147 1.98 7.19 9.95
CA LEU A 147 3.27 7.19 9.26
C LEU A 147 3.23 8.28 8.20
N GLY A 148 4.06 9.31 8.38
CA GLY A 148 4.22 10.40 7.42
C GLY A 148 3.08 11.42 7.40
N GLY A 149 1.81 11.00 7.39
CA GLY A 149 0.67 11.90 7.24
C GLY A 149 0.55 12.95 8.35
N ILE A 150 0.50 12.53 9.62
CA ILE A 150 0.44 13.46 10.77
C ILE A 150 1.72 14.30 10.85
N LYS A 151 2.90 13.70 10.62
CA LYS A 151 4.17 14.43 10.58
C LYS A 151 4.20 15.49 9.48
N GLY A 152 3.61 15.21 8.31
CA GLY A 152 3.49 16.16 7.21
C GLY A 152 2.57 17.32 7.56
N ILE A 153 1.43 17.06 8.20
CA ILE A 153 0.53 18.10 8.72
C ILE A 153 1.27 18.98 9.74
N PHE A 154 1.94 18.36 10.71
CA PHE A 154 2.75 19.07 11.71
C PHE A 154 3.87 19.91 11.06
N PHE A 155 4.57 19.36 10.07
CA PHE A 155 5.65 20.06 9.36
C PHE A 155 5.15 21.28 8.55
N LEU A 156 3.89 21.25 8.12
CA LEU A 156 3.22 22.38 7.47
C LEU A 156 2.71 23.43 8.46
N ASP A 157 3.02 23.28 9.75
CA ASP A 157 2.52 24.13 10.83
C ASP A 157 0.99 24.17 10.90
N LEU A 158 0.36 23.02 10.62
CA LEU A 158 -1.09 22.87 10.65
C LEU A 158 -1.53 22.10 11.92
N PRO A 159 -2.69 22.43 12.50
CA PRO A 159 -3.23 21.73 13.66
C PRO A 159 -3.42 20.23 13.41
N CYS A 160 -2.97 19.38 14.35
CA CYS A 160 -3.06 17.92 14.21
C CYS A 160 -3.16 17.15 15.54
N SER A 161 -3.51 17.84 16.63
CA SER A 161 -3.63 17.25 17.97
C SER A 161 -4.92 16.43 18.14
N GLY A 162 -5.98 16.83 17.45
CA GLY A 162 -7.31 16.18 17.49
C GLY A 162 -7.78 15.67 16.13
N GLU A 163 -8.83 14.85 16.14
CA GLU A 163 -9.41 14.31 14.90
C GLU A 163 -9.96 15.40 13.99
N GLU A 164 -10.73 16.34 14.54
CA GLU A 164 -11.29 17.47 13.80
C GLU A 164 -10.20 18.35 13.19
N GLU A 165 -9.12 18.58 13.93
CA GLU A 165 -7.94 19.30 13.44
C GLU A 165 -7.29 18.57 12.25
N ILE A 166 -7.09 17.26 12.36
CA ILE A 166 -6.55 16.46 11.25
C ILE A 166 -7.47 16.53 10.02
N VAL A 167 -8.80 16.45 10.19
CA VAL A 167 -9.76 16.60 9.07
C VAL A 167 -9.59 17.96 8.39
N LEU A 168 -9.58 19.04 9.18
CA LEU A 168 -9.51 20.41 8.68
C LEU A 168 -8.17 20.68 7.98
N SER A 169 -7.08 20.26 8.59
CA SER A 169 -5.74 20.40 8.04
C SER A 169 -5.54 19.57 6.78
N PHE A 170 -6.09 18.35 6.74
CA PHE A 170 -6.10 17.54 5.52
C PHE A 170 -6.88 18.25 4.41
N LYS A 171 -8.11 18.69 4.68
CA LYS A 171 -8.94 19.44 3.70
C LYS A 171 -8.24 20.71 3.20
N TYR A 172 -7.60 21.45 4.10
CA TYR A 172 -6.84 22.65 3.76
C TYR A 172 -5.70 22.31 2.81
N ASN A 173 -4.89 21.30 3.12
CA ASN A 173 -3.80 20.83 2.28
C ASN A 173 -4.30 20.38 0.91
N CYS A 174 -5.37 19.59 0.86
CA CYS A 174 -6.04 19.17 -0.37
C CYS A 174 -6.44 20.37 -1.26
N LYS A 175 -7.04 21.39 -0.66
CA LYS A 175 -7.46 22.63 -1.34
C LYS A 175 -6.27 23.47 -1.78
N TYR A 176 -5.19 23.48 -1.02
CA TYR A 176 -3.95 24.16 -1.39
C TYR A 176 -3.27 23.48 -2.58
N LEU A 177 -3.10 22.16 -2.54
CA LEU A 177 -2.47 21.39 -3.63
C LEU A 177 -3.24 21.50 -4.95
N SER A 178 -4.58 21.47 -4.92
CA SER A 178 -5.40 21.67 -6.12
C SER A 178 -5.29 23.08 -6.72
N LYS A 179 -4.85 24.08 -5.96
CA LYS A 179 -4.58 25.43 -6.47
C LYS A 179 -3.16 25.58 -7.02
N VAL A 180 -2.18 24.93 -6.38
CA VAL A 180 -0.75 25.13 -6.69
C VAL A 180 -0.27 24.19 -7.80
N ILE A 181 -0.85 23.01 -7.94
CA ILE A 181 -0.49 22.08 -9.02
C ILE A 181 -1.15 22.56 -10.32
N PRO A 182 -0.41 22.80 -11.42
CA PRO A 182 -0.99 23.27 -12.68
C PRO A 182 -2.05 22.31 -13.26
N ALA A 183 -3.07 22.83 -13.95
CA ALA A 183 -4.15 22.01 -14.51
C ALA A 183 -3.65 20.91 -15.48
N SER A 184 -2.64 21.21 -16.31
CA SER A 184 -2.03 20.22 -17.19
C SER A 184 -1.36 19.08 -16.42
N TRP A 185 -0.75 19.40 -15.28
CA TRP A 185 -0.20 18.40 -14.37
C TRP A 185 -1.33 17.64 -13.69
N GLN A 186 -2.40 18.32 -13.28
CA GLN A 186 -3.56 17.65 -12.71
C GLN A 186 -4.16 16.62 -13.68
N GLU A 187 -4.30 16.98 -14.96
CA GLU A 187 -4.81 16.11 -16.01
C GLU A 187 -3.86 14.94 -16.32
N GLN A 188 -2.57 15.21 -16.54
CA GLN A 188 -1.54 14.17 -16.74
C GLN A 188 -1.44 13.20 -15.56
N MET A 189 -1.73 13.70 -14.35
CA MET A 189 -1.66 12.94 -13.11
C MET A 189 -2.95 12.22 -12.78
N ASN A 190 -4.01 12.36 -13.59
CA ASN A 190 -5.39 12.02 -13.26
C ASN A 190 -5.71 12.40 -11.81
N PHE A 191 -5.49 13.69 -11.50
CA PHE A 191 -5.29 14.17 -10.14
C PHE A 191 -6.55 13.99 -9.32
N ASN A 192 -6.53 12.93 -8.53
CA ASN A 192 -7.39 12.77 -7.39
C ASN A 192 -6.56 12.97 -6.13
N VAL A 193 -6.86 14.06 -5.41
CA VAL A 193 -6.16 14.49 -4.19
C VAL A 193 -6.07 13.37 -3.13
N ILE A 194 -6.94 12.37 -3.22
CA ILE A 194 -7.20 11.41 -2.14
C ILE A 194 -6.49 10.05 -2.37
N THR A 195 -6.26 9.61 -3.62
CA THR A 195 -5.82 8.21 -3.90
C THR A 195 -4.65 8.04 -4.85
N LYS A 196 -4.06 9.12 -5.38
CA LYS A 196 -3.15 9.00 -6.53
C LYS A 196 -1.94 8.06 -6.29
N ARG A 197 -1.62 7.27 -7.33
CA ARG A 197 -0.31 6.63 -7.59
C ARG A 197 0.40 7.46 -8.67
N GLY A 198 1.63 7.92 -8.43
CA GLY A 198 2.50 8.35 -9.52
C GLY A 198 3.09 7.11 -10.19
N LEU A 199 3.29 7.15 -11.52
CA LEU A 199 3.93 6.10 -12.35
C LEU A 199 5.42 5.84 -12.03
N ASP A 200 5.84 6.19 -10.83
CA ASP A 200 7.10 5.84 -10.18
C ASP A 200 6.71 5.83 -8.70
N ASP A 201 6.94 4.71 -7.99
CA ASP A 201 6.42 4.34 -6.64
C ASP A 201 6.81 5.31 -5.50
N ARG A 202 7.18 6.53 -5.85
CA ARG A 202 7.72 7.55 -4.97
C ARG A 202 6.76 8.72 -4.76
N TYR A 203 5.83 9.08 -5.65
CA TYR A 203 5.33 10.48 -5.66
C TYR A 203 4.20 10.92 -4.71
N CYS A 204 3.19 10.11 -4.37
CA CYS A 204 2.09 10.64 -3.53
C CYS A 204 2.38 10.63 -2.04
N TYR A 205 3.13 9.62 -1.57
CA TYR A 205 3.75 9.71 -0.25
C TYR A 205 4.97 10.63 -0.26
N LYS A 206 5.72 10.83 -1.37
CA LYS A 206 6.77 11.87 -1.41
C LYS A 206 6.22 13.29 -1.23
N ILE A 207 5.04 13.66 -1.75
CA ILE A 207 4.60 15.06 -1.56
C ILE A 207 4.40 15.40 -0.06
N LEU A 208 3.98 14.44 0.77
CA LEU A 208 3.90 14.61 2.24
C LEU A 208 5.18 14.18 3.00
N VAL A 209 5.93 13.19 2.52
CA VAL A 209 7.12 12.61 3.20
C VAL A 209 8.44 13.23 2.73
N GLN A 210 8.58 13.59 1.44
CA GLN A 210 9.75 14.28 0.88
C GLN A 210 9.79 15.76 1.28
N TRP A 211 8.64 16.37 1.60
CA TRP A 211 8.61 17.64 2.33
C TRP A 211 9.14 17.49 3.76
N SER A 212 8.84 16.38 4.45
CA SER A 212 9.33 16.12 5.82
C SER A 212 10.78 15.61 5.92
N GLN A 213 11.40 15.19 4.80
CA GLN A 213 12.76 14.63 4.75
C GLN A 213 13.70 15.36 3.78
N GLY A 214 13.37 16.59 3.38
CA GLY A 214 14.27 17.44 2.60
C GLY A 214 15.40 17.99 3.47
N GLU A 215 16.58 17.38 3.35
CA GLU A 215 17.86 17.97 3.75
C GLU A 215 17.97 19.42 3.23
N ASN A 216 18.32 20.34 4.13
CA ASN A 216 18.86 21.67 3.88
C ASN A 216 18.04 22.63 3.00
N GLY A 217 17.06 23.30 3.61
CA GLY A 217 17.13 24.75 3.85
C GLY A 217 17.33 25.73 2.68
N LYS A 218 17.18 25.33 1.42
CA LYS A 218 17.28 26.22 0.26
C LYS A 218 16.36 25.75 -0.85
N LEU A 219 15.14 26.31 -0.92
CA LEU A 219 14.43 26.59 -2.17
C LEU A 219 13.11 27.30 -1.86
N LEU A 220 13.20 28.61 -1.58
CA LEU A 220 12.15 29.61 -1.80
C LEU A 220 12.84 30.99 -1.93
N LYS A 221 13.63 31.13 -2.99
CA LYS A 221 13.96 32.43 -3.61
C LYS A 221 13.97 32.19 -5.12
N SER A 222 13.17 32.98 -5.86
CA SER A 222 12.72 32.79 -7.25
C SER A 222 11.78 31.58 -7.40
N TYR A 223 10.50 31.72 -7.76
CA TYR A 223 9.81 32.69 -8.60
C TYR A 223 8.46 33.07 -8.00
#